data_AF-A0A3B9N192-F1
#
_entry.id   AF-A0A3B9N192-F1
#
_cell.length_a   1.000
_cell.length_b   1.000
_cell.length_c   1.000
_cell.angle_alpha   90.00
_cell.angle_beta   90.00
_cell.angle_gamma   90.00
#
_symmetry.space_group_name_H-M   'P 1'
#
loop_
_entity.id
_entity.type
_entity.pdbx_description
1 polymer ?
#
loop_
_entity_poly.entity_id
_entity_poly.type
_entity_poly.pdbx_seq_one_letter_code
_entity_poly.pdbx_strand_id
1 'polypeptide(L)'
;MNSITITYRLIKQFKTHNHIQLSDCGKYFNIRSSKEIKLKVCGSSIGIWLGPKKFLIKSKIKDNLETIPKYKTYKNDFLTNFL
;
A
#
# COMPACT_ATOMS: atom_id res chain seq x y z
N MET A 1 4.88 -12.42 30.35
CA MET A 1 4.44 -12.63 28.95
C MET A 1 5.42 -11.91 28.08
N ASN A 2 6.25 -12.63 27.32
CA ASN A 2 7.29 -12.01 26.52
C ASN A 2 6.70 -11.61 25.16
N SER A 3 6.70 -10.32 24.85
CA SER A 3 6.29 -9.83 23.54
C SER A 3 7.53 -9.55 22.69
N ILE A 4 7.45 -9.91 21.41
CA ILE A 4 8.44 -9.53 20.40
C ILE A 4 7.77 -8.50 19.50
N THR A 5 8.40 -7.33 19.37
CA THR A 5 7.95 -6.26 18.48
C THR A 5 8.79 -6.30 17.21
N ILE A 6 8.12 -6.28 16.06
CA ILE A 6 8.77 -6.25 14.75
C ILE A 6 8.35 -4.96 14.05
N THR A 7 9.33 -4.18 13.60
CA THR A 7 9.09 -2.94 12.86
C THR A 7 9.36 -3.18 11.38
N TYR A 8 8.41 -2.80 10.52
CA TYR A 8 8.53 -2.92 9.06
C TYR A 8 8.66 -1.53 8.42
N ARG A 9 9.55 -1.40 7.44
CA ARG A 9 9.69 -0.17 6.65
C ARG A 9 8.87 -0.25 5.37
N LEU A 10 7.89 0.63 5.22
CA LEU A 10 7.04 0.72 4.02
C LEU A 10 7.75 1.56 2.94
N ILE A 11 7.87 1.01 1.73
CA ILE A 11 8.66 1.61 0.63
C ILE A 11 7.82 1.94 -0.61
N LYS A 12 6.80 1.13 -0.89
CA LYS A 12 5.98 1.26 -2.10
C LYS A 12 4.50 1.26 -1.74
N GLN A 13 3.68 1.85 -2.58
CA GLN A 13 2.22 1.88 -2.45
C GLN A 13 1.57 1.51 -3.78
N PHE A 14 0.31 1.10 -3.73
CA PHE A 14 -0.47 0.90 -4.94
C PHE A 14 -0.93 2.24 -5.52
N LYS A 15 -0.71 2.46 -6.81
CA LYS A 15 -1.07 3.70 -7.55
C LYS A 15 -2.53 4.15 -7.36
N THR A 16 -3.44 3.19 -7.28
CA THR A 16 -4.88 3.43 -7.13
C THR A 16 -5.36 3.30 -5.69
N HIS A 17 -4.59 2.65 -4.83
CA HIS A 17 -4.97 2.28 -3.47
C HIS A 17 -3.80 2.60 -2.53
N ASN A 18 -3.49 3.88 -2.34
CA ASN A 18 -2.30 4.35 -1.62
C ASN A 18 -2.26 3.90 -0.15
N HIS A 19 -3.41 3.50 0.39
CA HIS A 19 -3.55 2.91 1.72
C HIS A 19 -3.07 1.46 1.80
N ILE A 20 -2.74 0.84 0.68
CA ILE A 20 -2.11 -0.47 0.62
C ILE A 20 -0.66 -0.26 0.25
N GLN A 21 0.22 -0.66 1.15
CA GLN A 21 1.64 -0.40 1.06
C GLN A 21 2.43 -1.71 1.16
N LEU A 22 3.60 -1.71 0.53
CA LEU A 22 4.54 -2.81 0.50
C LEU A 22 5.77 -2.43 1.32
N SER A 23 6.12 -3.32 2.23
CA SER A 23 7.37 -3.26 2.99
C SER A 23 8.57 -3.68 2.16
N ASP A 24 9.76 -3.28 2.60
CA ASP A 24 11.04 -3.73 2.05
C ASP A 24 11.19 -5.26 2.02
N CYS A 25 10.66 -5.96 3.03
CA CYS A 25 10.69 -7.41 3.12
C CYS A 25 9.58 -8.12 2.30
N GLY A 26 8.80 -7.39 1.51
CA GLY A 26 7.81 -7.98 0.61
C GLY A 26 6.43 -8.26 1.23
N LYS A 27 6.16 -7.81 2.45
CA LYS A 27 4.84 -7.90 3.09
C LYS A 27 3.94 -6.72 2.71
N TYR A 28 2.66 -7.00 2.51
CA TYR A 28 1.64 -5.99 2.19
C TYR A 28 0.86 -5.60 3.44
N PHE A 29 0.59 -4.30 3.61
CA PHE A 29 -0.14 -3.79 4.75
C PHE A 29 -1.21 -2.81 4.30
N ASN A 30 -2.36 -2.88 4.95
CA ASN A 30 -3.39 -1.85 4.87
C ASN A 30 -3.15 -0.86 6.01
N ILE A 31 -2.64 0.33 5.69
CA ILE A 31 -2.36 1.37 6.69
C ILE A 31 -3.62 1.97 7.32
N ARG A 32 -4.82 1.80 6.73
CA ARG A 32 -6.07 2.26 7.36
C ARG A 32 -6.52 1.35 8.50
N SER A 33 -6.27 0.05 8.38
CA SER A 33 -6.69 -0.94 9.38
C SER A 33 -5.52 -1.53 10.18
N SER A 34 -4.29 -1.14 9.84
CA SER A 34 -3.04 -1.67 10.42
C SER A 34 -2.90 -3.19 10.31
N LYS A 35 -3.56 -3.80 9.31
CA LYS A 35 -3.57 -5.25 9.09
C LYS A 35 -2.66 -5.64 7.93
N GLU A 36 -1.96 -6.77 8.10
CA GLU A 36 -1.23 -7.43 7.02
C GLU A 36 -2.20 -8.03 5.99
N ILE A 37 -1.96 -7.75 4.71
CA ILE A 37 -2.71 -8.34 3.59
C ILE A 37 -1.93 -9.55 3.08
N LYS A 38 -2.55 -10.72 3.20
CA LYS A 38 -1.97 -11.98 2.71
C LYS A 38 -2.33 -12.22 1.24
N LEU A 39 -1.43 -12.90 0.54
CA LEU A 39 -1.75 -13.51 -0.75
C LEU A 39 -2.84 -14.57 -0.56
N LYS A 40 -3.82 -14.57 -1.44
CA LYS A 40 -4.92 -15.53 -1.46
C LYS A 40 -5.08 -16.12 -2.85
N VAL A 41 -5.60 -17.34 -2.91
CA VAL A 41 -6.04 -17.97 -4.14
C VAL A 41 -7.48 -17.53 -4.42
N CYS A 42 -7.76 -17.15 -5.67
CA CYS A 42 -9.10 -16.87 -6.18
C CYS A 42 -9.27 -17.61 -7.50
N GLY A 43 -10.10 -18.66 -7.51
CA GLY A 43 -10.15 -19.61 -8.62
C GLY A 43 -8.80 -20.32 -8.80
N SER A 44 -8.21 -20.21 -10.00
CA SER A 44 -6.88 -20.77 -10.33
C SER A 44 -5.72 -19.77 -10.16
N SER A 45 -5.99 -18.54 -9.70
CA SER A 45 -5.00 -17.46 -9.65
C SER A 45 -4.62 -17.05 -8.23
N ILE A 46 -3.33 -16.78 -8.00
CA ILE A 46 -2.80 -16.25 -6.74
C ILE A 46 -2.68 -14.72 -6.84
N GLY A 47 -3.11 -14.01 -5.81
CA GLY A 47 -3.11 -12.54 -5.81
C GLY A 47 -3.49 -11.94 -4.47
N ILE A 48 -3.80 -10.65 -4.48
CA ILE A 48 -4.25 -9.90 -3.31
C ILE A 48 -5.59 -9.25 -3.59
N TRP A 49 -6.40 -9.13 -2.54
CA TRP A 49 -7.61 -8.31 -2.57
C TRP A 49 -7.25 -6.88 -2.19
N LEU A 50 -7.45 -5.94 -3.11
CA LEU A 50 -7.27 -4.51 -2.86
C LEU A 50 -8.53 -3.87 -2.25
N GLY A 51 -9.66 -4.57 -2.37
CA GLY A 51 -10.97 -4.18 -1.85
C GLY A 51 -11.98 -5.30 -2.11
N PRO A 52 -13.27 -5.12 -1.79
CA PRO A 52 -14.27 -6.18 -1.87
C PRO A 52 -14.54 -6.68 -3.31
N LYS A 53 -14.29 -5.86 -4.34
CA LYS A 53 -14.58 -6.19 -5.74
C LYS A 53 -13.33 -6.26 -6.63
N LYS A 54 -12.13 -6.03 -6.08
CA LYS A 54 -10.91 -5.92 -6.88
C LYS A 54 -9.85 -6.90 -6.39
N PHE A 55 -9.67 -7.96 -7.17
CA PHE A 55 -8.58 -8.92 -7.01
C PHE A 55 -7.46 -8.60 -8.00
N LEU A 56 -6.23 -8.46 -7.50
CA LEU A 56 -5.05 -8.22 -8.30
C LEU A 56 -4.16 -9.45 -8.29
N ILE A 57 -3.95 -10.03 -9.46
CA ILE A 57 -3.10 -11.22 -9.67
C ILE A 57 -1.64 -10.86 -9.36
N LYS A 58 -0.92 -11.80 -8.74
CA LYS A 58 0.48 -11.65 -8.32
C LYS A 58 1.39 -11.14 -9.43
N SER A 59 1.23 -11.63 -10.66
CA SER A 59 2.01 -11.21 -11.83
C SER A 59 1.87 -9.72 -12.13
N LYS A 60 0.68 -9.14 -11.91
CA LYS A 60 0.39 -7.72 -12.20
C LYS A 60 0.66 -6.78 -11.02
N ILE A 61 1.08 -7.31 -9.86
CA ILE A 61 1.31 -6.49 -8.66
C ILE A 61 2.42 -5.46 -8.91
N LYS A 62 3.53 -5.88 -9.52
CA LYS A 62 4.71 -5.02 -9.70
C LYS A 62 4.40 -3.78 -10.53
N ASP A 63 3.57 -3.92 -11.56
CA ASP A 63 3.21 -2.83 -12.49
C ASP A 63 2.29 -1.79 -11.85
N ASN A 64 1.56 -2.19 -10.81
CA ASN A 64 0.60 -1.35 -10.08
C ASN A 64 1.21 -0.68 -8.84
N LEU A 65 2.50 -0.89 -8.57
CA LEU A 65 3.21 -0.28 -7.47
C LEU A 65 3.96 0.98 -7.91
N GLU A 66 4.04 1.93 -7.00
CA GLU A 66 4.86 3.14 -7.09
C GLU A 66 5.59 3.37 -5.77
N THR A 67 6.69 4.11 -5.79
CA THR A 67 7.37 4.54 -4.56
C THR A 67 6.52 5.51 -3.78
N ILE A 68 6.48 5.35 -2.45
CA ILE A 68 5.76 6.27 -1.58
C ILE A 68 6.42 7.67 -1.69
N PRO A 69 5.66 8.72 -2.02
CA PRO A 69 6.22 10.07 -2.12
C PRO A 69 6.70 10.54 -0.75
N LYS A 70 7.94 11.05 -0.68
CA LYS A 70 8.51 11.61 0.56
C LYS A 70 7.85 12.91 0.98
N TYR A 71 7.33 13.67 0.02
CA TYR A 71 6.63 14.92 0.21
C TYR A 71 5.35 14.88 -0.64
N LYS A 72 4.22 15.23 -0.03
CA LYS A 72 3.05 15.66 -0.81
C LYS A 72 3.22 17.15 -1.03
N THR A 73 3.52 17.57 -2.24
CA THR A 73 3.34 18.97 -2.63
C THR A 73 1.85 19.26 -2.56
N TYR A 74 1.40 19.90 -1.48
CA TYR A 74 0.05 20.43 -1.39
C TYR A 74 -0.03 21.63 -2.33
N LYS A 75 -0.79 21.52 -3.42
CA LYS A 75 -1.12 22.61 -4.34
C LYS A 75 -2.07 23.66 -3.72
N ASN A 76 -2.09 23.78 -2.40
CA ASN A 76 -2.90 24.81 -1.75
C ASN A 76 -1.99 25.99 -1.48
N ASP A 77 -1.85 26.77 -2.53
CA ASP A 77 -1.27 28.11 -2.53
C ASP A 77 -2.29 29.08 -1.87
N PHE A 78 -2.70 28.75 -0.63
CA PHE A 78 -3.58 29.62 0.15
C PHE A 78 -2.90 30.97 0.45
N LEU A 79 -1.56 30.98 0.45
CA LEU A 79 -0.73 32.15 0.68
C LEU A 79 -0.53 33.03 -0.57
N THR A 80 -0.85 32.56 -1.78
CA THR A 80 -0.72 33.40 -3.01
C THR A 80 -1.99 34.17 -3.35
N ASN A 81 -3.11 33.92 -2.66
CA ASN A 81 -4.37 34.63 -2.87
C ASN A 81 -4.49 35.94 -2.04
N PHE A 82 -3.46 36.31 -1.29
CA PHE A 82 -3.44 37.49 -0.42
C PHE A 82 -2.32 38.49 -0.76
N LEU A 83 -1.62 38.32 -1.89
CA LEU A 83 -0.67 39.28 -2.44
C LEU A 83 -1.23 39.84 -3.76
#